data_AF-X0WPK5-F1
#
_entry.id   AF-X0WPK5-F1
#
_cell.length_a   1.000
_cell.length_b   1.000
_cell.length_c   1.000
_cell.angle_alpha   90.00
_cell.angle_beta   90.00
_cell.angle_gamma   90.00
#
_symmetry.space_group_name_H-M   'P 1'
#
loop_
_entity.id
_entity.type
_entity.pdbx_description
1 polymer ?
#
loop_
_entity_poly.entity_id
_entity_poly.type
_entity_poly.pdbx_seq_one_letter_code
_entity_poly.pdbx_strand_id
1 'polypeptide(L)'
;LGLIQLGGLGIVVFGAVIALLLGQALSVRESVAMQDLLSARTLSRIGNMIAFIFVGTVLIEAVGAVSLLGMWGDANVHERWFCSIFHSISAFCNAGFSLFSESFVSYNRSWGVYVVVCPLIILGGLGFSVLYDLGNILADRVRRFFKRRLNKQYRFSMEAPKRMRLQTKIVLSVSAGLIVLGAAAILLFERYAKGDGSVPKPDVLGALFQSITARTAGFNTVKISAMSASSRLVLILFMFIGGSPGSTAGGIKTVTLA
;
A
#
# COMPACT_ATOMS: atom_id res chain seq x y z
N LEU A 1 -15.50 -8.38 -2.51
CA LEU A 1 -14.40 -8.50 -1.54
C LEU A 1 -13.49 -9.68 -1.85
N GLY A 2 -14.00 -10.91 -1.93
CA GLY A 2 -13.17 -12.10 -2.24
C GLY A 2 -12.32 -11.97 -3.52
N LEU A 3 -12.88 -11.45 -4.61
CA LEU A 3 -12.13 -11.24 -5.86
C LEU A 3 -11.03 -10.17 -5.73
N ILE A 4 -11.26 -9.11 -4.94
CA ILE A 4 -10.25 -8.08 -4.67
C ILE A 4 -9.09 -8.69 -3.89
N GLN A 5 -9.38 -9.52 -2.88
CA GLN A 5 -8.35 -10.18 -2.08
C GLN A 5 -7.52 -11.16 -2.90
N LEU A 6 -8.18 -11.98 -3.73
CA LEU A 6 -7.53 -12.95 -4.61
C LEU A 6 -6.63 -12.28 -5.64
N GLY A 7 -7.09 -11.16 -6.21
CA GLY A 7 -6.30 -10.34 -7.12
C GLY A 7 -5.12 -9.66 -6.45
N GLY A 8 -5.34 -9.04 -5.28
CA GLY A 8 -4.33 -8.27 -4.55
C GLY A 8 -3.21 -9.14 -3.97
N LEU A 9 -3.55 -10.22 -3.28
CA LEU A 9 -2.56 -11.16 -2.73
C LEU A 9 -1.92 -12.04 -3.81
N GLY A 10 -2.59 -12.20 -4.94
CA GLY A 10 -2.24 -13.15 -5.98
C GLY A 10 -2.79 -14.55 -5.68
N ILE A 11 -3.34 -15.19 -6.71
CA ILE A 11 -3.95 -16.53 -6.67
C ILE A 11 -3.00 -17.55 -6.04
N VAL A 12 -1.70 -17.41 -6.35
CA VAL A 12 -0.65 -18.35 -5.95
C VAL A 12 -0.39 -18.26 -4.45
N VAL A 13 -0.29 -17.04 -3.87
CA VAL A 13 -0.14 -16.87 -2.41
C VAL A 13 -1.37 -17.37 -1.67
N PHE A 14 -2.57 -17.08 -2.17
CA PHE A 14 -3.82 -17.52 -1.54
C PHE A 14 -3.95 -19.05 -1.53
N GLY A 15 -3.62 -19.71 -2.64
CA GLY A 15 -3.57 -21.17 -2.72
C GLY A 15 -2.57 -21.78 -1.72
N ALA A 16 -1.41 -21.16 -1.56
CA ALA A 16 -0.41 -21.62 -0.61
C ALA A 16 -0.85 -21.46 0.85
N VAL A 17 -1.60 -20.40 1.19
CA VAL A 17 -2.21 -20.25 2.53
C VAL A 17 -3.20 -21.37 2.81
N ILE A 18 -4.07 -21.70 1.85
CA ILE A 18 -5.03 -22.81 2.01
C ILE A 18 -4.30 -24.14 2.22
N ALA A 19 -3.28 -24.42 1.41
CA ALA A 19 -2.49 -25.64 1.56
C ALA A 19 -1.84 -25.74 2.96
N LEU A 20 -1.27 -24.64 3.46
CA LEU A 20 -0.68 -24.57 4.80
C LEU A 20 -1.72 -24.76 5.92
N LEU A 21 -2.93 -24.20 5.77
CA LEU A 21 -4.02 -24.39 6.74
C LEU A 21 -4.53 -25.83 6.78
N LEU A 22 -4.47 -26.54 5.64
CA LEU A 22 -4.80 -27.97 5.54
C LEU A 22 -3.67 -28.88 6.04
N GLY A 23 -2.57 -28.32 6.56
CA GLY A 23 -1.42 -29.07 7.06
C GLY A 23 -0.57 -29.71 5.96
N GLN A 24 -0.73 -29.26 4.71
CA GLN A 24 0.05 -29.78 3.58
C GLN A 24 1.43 -29.12 3.55
N ALA A 25 2.48 -29.93 3.44
CA ALA A 25 3.81 -29.44 3.15
C ALA A 25 3.87 -28.97 1.69
N LEU A 26 4.38 -27.77 1.46
CA LEU A 26 4.56 -27.23 0.11
C LEU A 26 5.58 -28.09 -0.66
N SER A 27 5.24 -28.49 -1.88
CA SER A 27 6.21 -29.17 -2.75
C SER A 27 7.35 -28.23 -3.13
N VAL A 28 8.50 -28.79 -3.52
CA VAL A 28 9.64 -27.99 -4.00
C VAL A 28 9.23 -27.17 -5.23
N ARG A 29 8.38 -27.73 -6.10
CA ARG A 29 7.87 -27.06 -7.29
C ARG A 29 6.99 -25.86 -6.94
N GLU A 30 6.10 -25.99 -5.96
CA GLU A 30 5.31 -24.87 -5.44
C GLU A 30 6.20 -23.80 -4.81
N SER A 31 7.20 -24.22 -4.04
CA SER A 31 8.13 -23.31 -3.38
C SER A 31 8.97 -22.51 -4.39
N VAL A 32 9.37 -23.12 -5.52
CA VAL A 32 10.04 -22.42 -6.63
C VAL A 32 9.10 -21.42 -7.30
N ALA A 33 7.84 -21.79 -7.56
CA ALA A 33 6.86 -20.85 -8.11
C ALA A 33 6.61 -19.63 -7.19
N MET A 34 6.57 -19.83 -5.87
CA MET A 34 6.48 -18.73 -4.90
C MET A 34 7.72 -17.86 -4.90
N GLN A 35 8.90 -18.46 -5.09
CA GLN A 35 10.17 -17.76 -5.04
C GLN A 35 10.25 -16.68 -6.12
N ASP A 36 9.83 -17.01 -7.34
CA ASP A 36 9.80 -16.09 -8.48
C ASP A 36 8.79 -14.96 -8.25
N LEU A 37 7.58 -15.28 -7.79
CA LEU A 37 6.52 -14.30 -7.56
C LEU A 37 6.81 -13.31 -6.42
N LEU A 38 7.41 -13.80 -5.34
CA LEU A 38 7.75 -12.99 -4.17
C LEU A 38 9.13 -12.35 -4.27
N SER A 39 9.88 -12.62 -5.35
CA SER A 39 11.28 -12.25 -5.52
C SER A 39 12.13 -12.63 -4.30
N ALA A 40 11.83 -13.79 -3.69
CA ALA A 40 12.49 -14.26 -2.48
C ALA A 40 13.79 -15.01 -2.84
N ARG A 41 14.83 -14.95 -2.00
CA ARG A 41 16.12 -15.61 -2.27
C ARG A 41 16.30 -16.98 -1.60
N THR A 42 15.40 -17.39 -0.71
CA THR A 42 15.62 -18.59 0.12
C THR A 42 14.33 -19.39 0.37
N LEU A 43 14.35 -20.66 -0.05
CA LEU A 43 13.26 -21.65 0.10
C LEU A 43 12.88 -21.91 1.57
N SER A 44 13.86 -21.94 2.48
CA SER A 44 13.69 -22.28 3.91
C SER A 44 12.77 -21.36 4.72
N ARG A 45 12.35 -20.20 4.18
CA ARG A 45 11.50 -19.22 4.89
C ARG A 45 10.19 -18.87 4.18
N ILE A 46 9.85 -19.57 3.11
CA ILE A 46 8.66 -19.25 2.30
C ILE A 46 7.38 -19.40 3.12
N GLY A 47 7.24 -20.47 3.92
CA GLY A 47 6.07 -20.67 4.79
C GLY A 47 5.84 -19.51 5.78
N ASN A 48 6.90 -19.05 6.46
CA ASN A 48 6.81 -17.91 7.38
C ASN A 48 6.46 -16.60 6.67
N MET A 49 6.98 -16.43 5.45
CA MET A 49 6.65 -15.26 4.64
C MET A 49 5.19 -15.29 4.19
N ILE A 50 4.66 -16.44 3.78
CA ILE A 50 3.24 -16.61 3.42
C ILE A 50 2.33 -16.35 4.62
N ALA A 51 2.64 -16.93 5.78
CA ALA A 51 1.91 -16.69 7.02
C ALA A 51 1.93 -15.19 7.40
N PHE A 52 3.09 -14.53 7.27
CA PHE A 52 3.21 -13.09 7.49
C PHE A 52 2.37 -12.29 6.48
N ILE A 53 2.37 -12.66 5.20
CA ILE A 53 1.57 -11.95 4.18
C ILE A 53 0.09 -12.03 4.53
N PHE A 54 -0.41 -13.22 4.84
CA PHE A 54 -1.81 -13.43 5.16
C PHE A 54 -2.21 -12.69 6.44
N VAL A 55 -1.52 -12.95 7.55
CA VAL A 55 -1.81 -12.34 8.85
C VAL A 55 -1.59 -10.83 8.81
N GLY A 56 -0.50 -10.38 8.19
CA GLY A 56 -0.18 -8.97 8.02
C GLY A 56 -1.25 -8.22 7.21
N THR A 57 -1.73 -8.83 6.14
CA THR A 57 -2.80 -8.24 5.31
C THR A 57 -4.08 -8.07 6.11
N VAL A 58 -4.56 -9.14 6.77
CA VAL A 58 -5.78 -9.09 7.59
C VAL A 58 -5.66 -8.05 8.71
N LEU A 59 -4.49 -7.95 9.35
CA LEU A 59 -4.25 -6.95 10.41
C LEU A 59 -4.24 -5.52 9.86
N ILE A 60 -3.54 -5.26 8.75
CA ILE A 60 -3.47 -3.94 8.13
C ILE A 60 -4.87 -3.50 7.68
N GLU A 61 -5.63 -4.39 7.05
CA GLU A 61 -7.00 -4.14 6.59
C GLU A 61 -7.97 -3.90 7.76
N ALA A 62 -7.84 -4.67 8.85
CA ALA A 62 -8.66 -4.48 10.05
C ALA A 62 -8.36 -3.14 10.73
N VAL A 63 -7.08 -2.77 10.90
CA VAL A 63 -6.69 -1.46 11.44
C VAL A 63 -7.18 -0.33 10.55
N GLY A 64 -7.06 -0.48 9.22
CA GLY A 64 -7.59 0.47 8.25
C GLY A 64 -9.11 0.63 8.35
N ALA A 65 -9.84 -0.48 8.46
CA ALA A 65 -11.29 -0.47 8.57
C ALA A 65 -11.74 0.21 9.87
N VAL A 66 -11.15 -0.15 11.02
CA VAL A 66 -11.48 0.50 12.30
C VAL A 66 -11.19 2.00 12.26
N SER A 67 -10.07 2.40 11.64
CA SER A 67 -9.68 3.81 11.53
C SER A 67 -10.62 4.62 10.63
N LEU A 68 -11.25 3.99 9.63
CA LEU A 68 -12.19 4.65 8.71
C LEU A 68 -13.60 4.82 9.30
N LEU A 69 -13.97 4.10 10.35
CA LEU A 69 -15.34 4.13 10.91
C LEU A 69 -15.80 5.54 11.29
N GLY A 70 -14.89 6.37 11.80
CA GLY A 70 -15.16 7.75 12.20
C GLY A 70 -15.36 8.73 11.04
N MET A 71 -15.05 8.33 9.80
CA MET A 71 -15.12 9.20 8.62
C MET A 71 -16.53 9.25 8.01
N TRP A 72 -17.27 8.15 8.12
CA TRP A 72 -18.62 8.02 7.58
C TRP A 72 -19.60 8.55 8.63
N GLY A 73 -20.21 9.71 8.39
CA GLY A 73 -21.10 10.43 9.33
C GLY A 73 -22.38 9.66 9.70
N ASP A 74 -23.55 10.20 9.35
CA ASP A 74 -24.87 9.72 9.82
C ASP A 74 -25.35 8.39 9.19
N ALA A 75 -24.45 7.63 8.56
CA ALA A 75 -24.82 6.33 8.00
C ALA A 75 -25.16 5.32 9.10
N ASN A 76 -26.03 4.36 8.77
CA ASN A 76 -26.37 3.26 9.69
C ASN A 76 -25.10 2.51 10.12
N VAL A 77 -25.07 2.01 11.36
CA VAL A 77 -23.88 1.33 11.91
C VAL A 77 -23.39 0.20 11.00
N HIS A 78 -24.31 -0.61 10.46
CA HIS A 78 -23.97 -1.69 9.52
C HIS A 78 -23.34 -1.18 8.23
N GLU A 79 -23.85 -0.09 7.68
CA GLU A 79 -23.34 0.53 6.46
C GLU A 79 -21.95 1.16 6.69
N ARG A 80 -21.73 1.79 7.85
CA ARG A 80 -20.42 2.33 8.25
C ARG A 80 -19.35 1.26 8.33
N TRP A 81 -19.67 0.11 8.92
CA TRP A 81 -18.75 -1.03 8.97
C TRP A 81 -18.47 -1.58 7.58
N PHE A 82 -19.51 -1.79 6.77
CA PHE A 82 -19.34 -2.31 5.42
C PHE A 82 -18.50 -1.36 4.55
N CYS A 83 -18.80 -0.06 4.57
CA CYS A 83 -18.03 0.97 3.87
C CYS A 83 -16.56 1.00 4.32
N SER A 84 -16.31 0.91 5.63
CA SER A 84 -14.94 0.92 6.16
C SER A 84 -14.14 -0.30 5.74
N ILE A 85 -14.72 -1.50 5.87
CA ILE A 85 -14.09 -2.75 5.48
C ILE A 85 -13.83 -2.77 3.98
N PHE A 86 -14.82 -2.36 3.19
CA PHE A 86 -14.71 -2.36 1.74
C PHE A 86 -13.60 -1.43 1.24
N HIS A 87 -13.58 -0.18 1.70
CA HIS A 87 -12.56 0.78 1.27
C HIS A 87 -11.18 0.44 1.83
N SER A 88 -11.09 -0.18 3.02
CA SER A 88 -9.80 -0.64 3.57
C SER A 88 -9.18 -1.74 2.69
N ILE A 89 -9.95 -2.78 2.36
CA ILE A 89 -9.51 -3.88 1.49
C ILE A 89 -9.19 -3.35 0.09
N SER A 90 -10.06 -2.52 -0.49
CA SER A 90 -9.84 -1.93 -1.81
C SER A 90 -8.59 -1.04 -1.86
N ALA A 91 -8.31 -0.27 -0.79
CA ALA A 91 -7.11 0.55 -0.67
C ALA A 91 -5.84 -0.28 -0.53
N PHE A 92 -5.81 -1.27 0.36
CA PHE A 92 -4.62 -2.11 0.55
C PHE A 92 -4.32 -2.97 -0.69
N CYS A 93 -5.35 -3.54 -1.31
CA CYS A 93 -5.20 -4.30 -2.55
C CYS A 93 -5.00 -3.43 -3.79
N ASN A 94 -4.93 -2.10 -3.67
CA ASN A 94 -4.79 -1.18 -4.79
C ASN A 94 -5.83 -1.44 -5.90
N ALA A 95 -7.07 -1.72 -5.51
CA ALA A 95 -8.13 -2.11 -6.45
C ALA A 95 -8.90 -0.93 -7.03
N GLY A 96 -8.97 0.19 -6.29
CA GLY A 96 -9.61 1.43 -6.74
C GLY A 96 -11.13 1.41 -6.79
N PHE A 97 -11.75 0.30 -6.37
CA PHE A 97 -13.19 0.23 -6.23
C PHE A 97 -13.66 1.04 -5.03
N SER A 98 -14.66 1.88 -5.26
CA SER A 98 -15.36 2.67 -4.25
C SER A 98 -16.84 2.31 -4.28
N LEU A 99 -17.51 2.38 -3.12
CA LEU A 99 -18.97 2.24 -3.06
C LEU A 99 -19.69 3.52 -3.52
N PHE A 100 -18.99 4.65 -3.54
CA PHE A 100 -19.50 5.93 -4.01
C PHE A 100 -19.19 6.13 -5.49
N SER A 101 -20.14 6.73 -6.23
CA SER A 101 -20.02 7.03 -7.67
C SER A 101 -18.84 7.94 -8.00
N GLU A 102 -18.54 8.90 -7.12
CA GLU A 102 -17.45 9.87 -7.30
C GLU A 102 -16.22 9.54 -6.44
N SER A 103 -16.04 8.28 -6.02
CA SER A 103 -14.92 7.86 -5.18
C SER A 103 -14.82 8.70 -3.88
N PHE A 104 -13.65 9.26 -3.59
CA PHE A 104 -13.41 10.15 -2.44
C PHE A 104 -13.52 11.64 -2.78
N VAL A 105 -14.07 12.04 -3.94
CA VAL A 105 -14.21 13.46 -4.31
C VAL A 105 -15.03 14.22 -3.26
N SER A 106 -16.13 13.64 -2.77
CA SER A 106 -16.95 14.22 -1.69
C SER A 106 -16.26 14.20 -0.32
N TYR A 107 -15.19 13.41 -0.16
CA TYR A 107 -14.44 13.24 1.09
C TYR A 107 -13.06 13.91 1.04
N ASN A 108 -12.80 14.79 0.07
CA ASN A 108 -11.49 15.42 -0.12
C ASN A 108 -11.04 16.36 1.03
N ARG A 109 -11.94 16.70 1.96
CA ARG A 109 -11.59 17.43 3.20
C ARG A 109 -11.47 16.52 4.43
N SER A 110 -11.78 15.23 4.28
CA SER A 110 -11.74 14.27 5.38
C SER A 110 -10.32 13.77 5.58
N TRP A 111 -9.78 13.99 6.79
CA TRP A 111 -8.44 13.54 7.17
C TRP A 111 -8.26 12.02 7.04
N GLY A 112 -9.33 11.23 7.20
CA GLY A 112 -9.29 9.77 7.04
C GLY A 112 -8.81 9.31 5.66
N VAL A 113 -9.11 10.05 4.60
CA VAL A 113 -8.62 9.75 3.24
C VAL A 113 -7.10 9.85 3.19
N TYR A 114 -6.52 10.91 3.77
CA TYR A 114 -5.08 11.14 3.70
C TYR A 114 -4.28 10.35 4.74
N VAL A 115 -4.85 10.11 5.92
CA VAL A 115 -4.15 9.44 7.04
C VAL A 115 -4.35 7.93 7.01
N VAL A 116 -5.43 7.42 6.42
CA VAL A 116 -5.72 5.98 6.38
C VAL A 116 -5.58 5.43 4.97
N VAL A 117 -6.28 6.00 3.99
CA VAL A 117 -6.31 5.44 2.63
C VAL A 117 -4.94 5.57 1.95
N CYS A 118 -4.27 6.72 2.04
CA CYS A 118 -2.92 6.87 1.46
C CYS A 118 -1.90 5.86 2.02
N PRO A 119 -1.74 5.68 3.35
CA PRO A 119 -0.85 4.64 3.87
C PRO A 119 -1.23 3.22 3.45
N LEU A 120 -2.52 2.88 3.39
CA LEU A 120 -2.97 1.56 2.92
C LEU A 120 -2.51 1.29 1.48
N ILE A 121 -2.71 2.26 0.59
CA ILE A 121 -2.26 2.21 -0.81
C ILE A 121 -0.74 2.03 -0.90
N ILE A 122 0.01 2.84 -0.14
CA ILE A 122 1.47 2.78 -0.12
C ILE A 122 1.93 1.42 0.38
N LEU A 123 1.40 0.92 1.50
CA LEU A 123 1.78 -0.38 2.07
C LEU A 123 1.49 -1.52 1.09
N GLY A 124 0.31 -1.51 0.45
CA GLY A 124 -0.04 -2.47 -0.60
C GLY A 124 0.92 -2.46 -1.78
N GLY A 125 1.41 -1.28 -2.17
CA GLY A 125 2.29 -1.08 -3.33
C GLY A 125 3.77 -1.37 -3.11
N LEU A 126 4.27 -1.48 -1.86
CA LEU A 126 5.70 -1.63 -1.55
C LEU A 126 6.25 -3.06 -1.77
N GLY A 127 5.39 -4.07 -1.84
CA GLY A 127 5.80 -5.46 -2.03
C GLY A 127 5.96 -6.24 -0.73
N PHE A 128 5.52 -7.49 -0.75
CA PHE A 128 5.46 -8.35 0.43
C PHE A 128 6.83 -8.66 1.04
N SER A 129 7.88 -8.78 0.21
CA SER A 129 9.26 -8.98 0.69
C SER A 129 9.79 -7.78 1.46
N VAL A 130 9.42 -6.57 1.03
CA VAL A 130 9.74 -5.29 1.68
C VAL A 130 8.95 -5.15 2.98
N LEU A 131 7.65 -5.43 2.96
CA LEU A 131 6.82 -5.45 4.17
C LEU A 131 7.34 -6.45 5.22
N TYR A 132 7.76 -7.64 4.79
CA TYR A 132 8.35 -8.66 5.66
C TYR A 132 9.67 -8.18 6.30
N ASP A 133 10.54 -7.54 5.52
CA ASP A 133 11.79 -6.98 6.03
C ASP A 133 11.53 -5.83 7.03
N LEU A 134 10.60 -4.92 6.69
CA LEU A 134 10.17 -3.82 7.57
C LEU A 134 9.55 -4.34 8.86
N GLY A 135 8.68 -5.34 8.78
CA GLY A 135 8.05 -5.98 9.95
C GLY A 135 9.08 -6.59 10.89
N ASN A 136 10.09 -7.29 10.35
CA ASN A 136 11.18 -7.85 11.15
C ASN A 136 12.04 -6.77 11.82
N ILE A 137 12.37 -5.69 11.10
CA ILE A 137 13.14 -4.56 11.65
C ILE A 137 12.33 -3.83 12.73
N LEU A 138 11.02 -3.63 12.49
CA LEU A 138 10.13 -2.97 13.43
C LEU A 138 9.95 -3.80 14.70
N ALA A 139 9.71 -5.11 14.57
CA ALA A 139 9.62 -6.03 15.71
C ALA A 139 10.90 -6.03 16.54
N ASP A 140 12.08 -6.08 15.89
CA ASP A 140 13.36 -6.00 16.58
C ASP A 140 13.54 -4.65 17.30
N ARG A 141 13.11 -3.54 16.69
CA ARG A 141 13.20 -2.20 17.30
C ARG A 141 12.24 -2.04 18.48
N VAL A 142 10.99 -2.49 18.36
CA VAL A 142 9.98 -2.47 19.43
C VAL A 142 10.41 -3.36 20.59
N ARG A 143 10.90 -4.58 20.30
CA ARG A 143 11.40 -5.50 21.33
C ARG A 143 12.60 -4.91 22.08
N ARG A 144 13.51 -4.24 21.37
CA ARG A 144 14.63 -3.50 21.98
C ARG A 144 14.14 -2.31 22.80
N PHE A 145 13.15 -1.55 22.33
CA PHE A 145 12.59 -0.42 23.06
C PHE A 145 11.94 -0.87 24.37
N PHE A 146 11.08 -1.88 24.34
CA PHE A 146 10.47 -2.45 25.55
C PHE A 146 11.52 -3.07 26.49
N LYS A 147 12.47 -3.87 25.97
CA LYS A 147 13.54 -4.45 26.81
C LYS A 147 14.45 -3.39 27.44
N ARG A 148 14.77 -2.31 26.72
CA ARG A 148 15.53 -1.16 27.26
C ARG A 148 14.77 -0.43 28.36
N ARG A 149 13.45 -0.35 28.24
CA ARG A 149 12.58 0.30 29.23
C ARG A 149 12.38 -0.56 30.49
N LEU A 150 12.36 -1.88 30.33
CA LEU A 150 12.12 -2.85 31.41
C LEU A 150 13.40 -3.32 32.12
N ASN A 151 14.59 -3.28 31.50
CA ASN A 151 15.79 -3.85 32.12
C ASN A 151 17.05 -3.00 31.85
N LYS A 152 17.54 -2.29 32.88
CA LYS A 152 18.68 -1.35 32.81
C LYS A 152 20.02 -2.04 32.46
N GLN A 153 20.14 -3.34 32.76
CA GLN A 153 21.36 -4.14 32.61
C GLN A 153 21.63 -4.61 31.17
N TYR A 154 20.63 -4.51 30.27
CA TYR A 154 20.77 -4.86 28.85
C TYR A 154 21.38 -3.76 27.96
N ARG A 155 21.85 -2.64 28.56
CA ARG A 155 22.47 -1.53 27.80
C ARG A 155 23.81 -1.88 27.15
N PHE A 156 24.51 -2.92 27.63
CA PHE A 156 25.88 -3.23 27.22
C PHE A 156 26.01 -4.42 26.25
N SER A 157 24.98 -5.25 26.08
CA SER A 157 25.04 -6.45 25.22
C SER A 157 24.18 -6.29 23.97
N MET A 158 24.42 -5.21 23.23
CA MET A 158 23.56 -4.80 22.14
C MET A 158 23.99 -5.43 20.80
N GLU A 159 23.28 -6.48 20.38
CA GLU A 159 23.42 -7.04 19.04
C GLU A 159 23.16 -5.97 17.96
N ALA A 160 23.94 -6.01 16.88
CA ALA A 160 23.84 -5.08 15.78
C ALA A 160 22.38 -4.97 15.26
N PRO A 161 21.89 -3.77 14.93
CA PRO A 161 20.57 -3.62 14.32
C PRO A 161 20.53 -4.40 12.99
N LYS A 162 19.45 -5.15 12.75
CA LYS A 162 19.21 -5.74 11.43
C LYS A 162 19.23 -4.60 10.40
N ARG A 163 20.17 -4.70 9.46
CA ARG A 163 20.31 -3.73 8.38
C ARG A 163 19.20 -3.97 7.36
N MET A 164 18.65 -2.88 6.82
CA MET A 164 17.70 -2.95 5.70
C MET A 164 18.38 -3.63 4.51
N ARG A 165 17.67 -4.53 3.85
CA ARG A 165 18.15 -5.11 2.60
C ARG A 165 18.25 -4.03 1.52
N LEU A 166 19.19 -4.19 0.60
CA LEU A 166 19.38 -3.25 -0.52
C LEU A 166 18.09 -3.08 -1.34
N GLN A 167 17.40 -4.18 -1.64
CA GLN A 167 16.11 -4.18 -2.34
C GLN A 167 15.06 -3.33 -1.62
N THR A 168 14.92 -3.50 -0.30
CA THR A 168 14.04 -2.70 0.55
C THR A 168 14.39 -1.20 0.48
N LYS A 169 15.68 -0.87 0.53
CA LYS A 169 16.16 0.51 0.46
C LYS A 169 15.83 1.15 -0.89
N ILE A 170 16.11 0.46 -2.00
CA ILE A 170 15.83 0.93 -3.36
C ILE A 170 14.33 1.14 -3.56
N VAL A 171 13.50 0.17 -3.18
CA VAL A 171 12.05 0.25 -3.30
C VAL A 171 11.49 1.46 -2.54
N LEU A 172 11.93 1.66 -1.29
CA LEU A 172 11.49 2.80 -0.48
C LEU A 172 11.95 4.14 -1.07
N SER A 173 13.21 4.26 -1.48
CA SER A 173 13.74 5.52 -2.02
C SER A 173 13.09 5.89 -3.34
N VAL A 174 12.92 4.93 -4.25
CA VAL A 174 12.28 5.17 -5.56
C VAL A 174 10.80 5.47 -5.39
N SER A 175 10.09 4.72 -4.54
CA SER A 175 8.68 4.97 -4.25
C SER A 175 8.45 6.36 -3.65
N ALA A 176 9.27 6.75 -2.67
CA ALA A 176 9.19 8.08 -2.07
C ALA A 176 9.51 9.18 -3.10
N GLY A 177 10.57 8.99 -3.90
CA GLY A 177 10.94 9.90 -4.97
C GLY A 177 9.82 10.12 -5.99
N LEU A 178 9.19 9.03 -6.46
CA LEU A 178 8.05 9.09 -7.38
C LEU A 178 6.85 9.80 -6.76
N ILE A 179 6.46 9.50 -5.51
CA ILE A 179 5.33 10.19 -4.87
C ILE A 179 5.58 11.70 -4.79
N VAL A 180 6.79 12.11 -4.40
CA VAL A 180 7.13 13.53 -4.26
C VAL A 180 7.18 14.22 -5.63
N LEU A 181 7.83 13.61 -6.62
CA LEU A 181 7.92 14.15 -7.98
C LEU A 181 6.55 14.26 -8.64
N GLY A 182 5.71 13.23 -8.53
CA GLY A 182 4.37 13.23 -9.10
C GLY A 182 3.47 14.30 -8.45
N ALA A 183 3.51 14.42 -7.12
CA ALA A 183 2.75 15.44 -6.40
C ALA A 183 3.20 16.85 -6.78
N ALA A 184 4.51 17.08 -6.87
CA ALA A 184 5.08 18.36 -7.28
C ALA A 184 4.72 18.72 -8.73
N ALA A 185 4.81 17.75 -9.66
CA ALA A 185 4.45 17.94 -11.06
C ALA A 185 2.96 18.29 -11.21
N ILE A 186 2.07 17.55 -10.55
CA ILE A 186 0.62 17.82 -10.56
C ILE A 186 0.32 19.22 -10.00
N LEU A 187 0.93 19.59 -8.87
CA LEU A 187 0.73 20.93 -8.29
C LEU A 187 1.22 22.04 -9.21
N LEU A 188 2.39 21.85 -9.83
CA LEU A 188 2.97 22.85 -10.70
C LEU A 188 2.10 23.05 -11.94
N PHE A 189 1.76 21.98 -12.65
CA PHE A 189 0.92 22.09 -13.85
C PHE A 189 -0.47 22.66 -13.56
N GLU A 190 -1.08 22.30 -12.44
CA GLU A 190 -2.42 22.82 -12.11
C GLU A 190 -2.41 24.27 -11.62
N ARG A 191 -1.29 24.73 -11.03
CA ARG A 191 -1.09 26.16 -10.72
C ARG A 191 -0.94 27.00 -11.98
N TYR A 192 -0.14 26.54 -12.94
CA TYR A 192 0.09 27.25 -14.21
C TYR A 192 -1.03 27.07 -15.24
N ALA A 193 -1.89 26.06 -15.07
CA ALA A 193 -3.06 25.88 -15.91
C ALA A 193 -4.03 27.06 -15.73
N LYS A 194 -4.35 27.72 -16.85
CA LYS A 194 -5.47 28.66 -16.98
C LYS A 194 -6.77 27.85 -16.99
N GLY A 195 -7.23 27.48 -15.80
CA GLY A 195 -8.55 26.87 -15.62
C GLY A 195 -9.65 27.91 -15.71
N ASP A 196 -10.86 27.47 -16.02
CA ASP A 196 -12.07 28.31 -16.18
C ASP A 196 -12.65 28.86 -14.86
N GLY A 197 -11.84 28.90 -13.78
CA GLY A 197 -12.24 29.39 -12.44
C GLY A 197 -13.36 28.60 -11.72
N SER A 198 -14.10 27.75 -12.44
CA SER A 198 -15.31 27.05 -11.99
C SER A 198 -15.02 25.76 -11.20
N VAL A 199 -13.81 25.20 -11.31
CA VAL A 199 -13.42 23.96 -10.61
C VAL A 199 -12.36 24.26 -9.56
N PRO A 200 -12.55 23.83 -8.30
CA PRO A 200 -11.54 23.98 -7.26
C PRO A 200 -10.24 23.31 -7.67
N LYS A 201 -9.15 24.08 -7.72
CA LYS A 201 -7.82 23.52 -7.95
C LYS A 201 -7.47 22.55 -6.80
N PRO A 202 -6.82 21.41 -7.09
CA PRO A 202 -6.35 20.49 -6.07
C PRO A 202 -5.44 21.22 -5.09
N ASP A 203 -5.75 21.09 -3.81
CA ASP A 203 -4.85 21.49 -2.74
C ASP A 203 -3.62 20.54 -2.70
N VAL A 204 -2.60 20.89 -1.92
CA VAL A 204 -1.38 20.10 -1.74
C VAL A 204 -1.70 18.65 -1.41
N LEU A 205 -2.68 18.43 -0.53
CA LEU A 205 -3.15 17.09 -0.15
C LEU A 205 -3.83 16.37 -1.32
N GLY A 206 -4.64 17.07 -2.12
CA GLY A 206 -5.29 16.52 -3.32
C GLY A 206 -4.27 16.06 -4.35
N ALA A 207 -3.24 16.85 -4.62
CA ALA A 207 -2.17 16.47 -5.56
C ALA A 207 -1.31 15.33 -5.02
N LEU A 208 -1.01 15.32 -3.71
CA LEU A 208 -0.32 14.20 -3.06
C LEU A 208 -1.12 12.90 -3.20
N PHE A 209 -2.42 12.95 -2.93
CA PHE A 209 -3.31 11.80 -3.10
C PHE A 209 -3.33 11.31 -4.54
N GLN A 210 -3.40 12.22 -5.52
CA GLN A 210 -3.38 11.85 -6.92
C GLN A 210 -2.05 11.25 -7.37
N SER A 211 -0.92 11.70 -6.82
CA SER A 211 0.36 11.05 -7.08
C SER A 211 0.46 9.66 -6.45
N ILE A 212 -0.09 9.47 -5.25
CA ILE A 212 -0.11 8.17 -4.58
C ILE A 212 -1.01 7.19 -5.34
N THR A 213 -2.21 7.62 -5.74
CA THR A 213 -3.21 6.79 -6.42
C THR A 213 -2.82 6.45 -7.86
N ALA A 214 -2.03 7.30 -8.52
CA ALA A 214 -1.48 7.03 -9.84
C ALA A 214 -0.66 5.75 -9.89
N ARG A 215 -0.10 5.28 -8.76
CA ARG A 215 0.60 3.99 -8.69
C ARG A 215 -0.39 2.84 -8.49
N THR A 216 -1.30 2.72 -9.45
CA THR A 216 -2.31 1.67 -9.62
C THR A 216 -3.37 1.54 -8.53
N ALA A 217 -3.69 2.59 -7.76
CA ALA A 217 -4.70 2.49 -6.71
C ALA A 217 -6.09 2.96 -7.14
N GLY A 218 -6.23 3.80 -8.17
CA GLY A 218 -7.49 4.06 -8.87
C GLY A 218 -8.55 4.92 -8.15
N PHE A 219 -8.30 5.39 -6.93
CA PHE A 219 -9.20 6.31 -6.23
C PHE A 219 -9.05 7.77 -6.69
N ASN A 220 -10.11 8.56 -6.54
CA ASN A 220 -10.13 9.97 -6.93
C ASN A 220 -10.58 10.87 -5.76
N THR A 221 -9.82 11.93 -5.47
CA THR A 221 -10.23 13.03 -4.58
C THR A 221 -10.54 14.33 -5.33
N VAL A 222 -10.18 14.36 -6.62
CA VAL A 222 -10.51 15.44 -7.56
C VAL A 222 -10.99 14.82 -8.86
N LYS A 223 -11.86 15.53 -9.58
CA LYS A 223 -12.39 15.07 -10.87
C LYS A 223 -11.27 15.08 -11.92
N ILE A 224 -10.79 13.90 -12.32
CA ILE A 224 -9.71 13.75 -13.30
C ILE A 224 -10.06 14.39 -14.65
N SER A 225 -11.34 14.34 -15.04
CA SER A 225 -11.88 14.98 -16.25
C SER A 225 -11.77 16.50 -16.25
N ALA A 226 -11.61 17.13 -15.09
CA ALA A 226 -11.46 18.57 -14.94
C ALA A 226 -10.00 19.01 -14.78
N MET A 227 -9.05 18.10 -14.59
CA MET A 227 -7.63 18.43 -14.46
C MET A 227 -7.04 18.90 -15.79
N SER A 228 -5.98 19.70 -15.76
CA SER A 228 -5.27 20.11 -16.98
C SER A 228 -4.73 18.93 -17.80
N ALA A 229 -4.62 19.12 -19.13
CA ALA A 229 -4.10 18.10 -20.04
C ALA A 229 -2.67 17.65 -19.66
N SER A 230 -1.83 18.60 -19.21
CA SER A 230 -0.47 18.32 -18.71
C SER A 230 -0.49 17.42 -17.47
N SER A 231 -1.35 17.70 -16.48
CA SER A 231 -1.48 16.86 -15.30
C SER A 231 -1.97 15.44 -15.63
N ARG A 232 -2.88 15.29 -16.60
CA ARG A 232 -3.33 13.95 -17.07
C ARG A 232 -2.20 13.17 -17.72
N LEU A 233 -1.34 13.82 -18.51
CA LEU A 233 -0.17 13.19 -19.11
C LEU A 233 0.79 12.68 -18.03
N VAL A 234 1.04 13.47 -16.98
CA VAL A 234 1.80 13.03 -15.81
C VAL A 234 1.16 11.80 -15.17
N LEU A 235 -0.16 11.82 -14.93
CA LEU A 235 -0.85 10.66 -14.35
C LEU A 235 -0.69 9.40 -15.20
N ILE A 236 -0.80 9.50 -16.53
CA ILE A 236 -0.58 8.36 -17.45
C ILE A 236 0.83 7.79 -17.28
N LEU A 237 1.85 8.65 -17.25
CA LEU A 237 3.25 8.23 -17.13
C LEU A 237 3.53 7.58 -15.77
N PHE A 238 2.94 8.10 -14.70
CA PHE A 238 3.05 7.53 -13.35
C PHE A 238 2.21 6.25 -13.16
N MET A 239 1.10 6.09 -13.88
CA MET A 239 0.33 4.83 -13.91
C MET A 239 1.07 3.71 -14.63
N PHE A 240 1.90 4.07 -15.61
CA PHE A 240 2.78 3.12 -16.27
C PHE A 240 3.90 2.61 -15.34
N ILE A 241 4.47 3.52 -14.53
CA ILE A 241 5.43 3.20 -13.46
C ILE A 241 4.66 2.76 -12.22
N GLY A 242 4.23 1.51 -12.20
CA GLY A 242 3.37 0.98 -11.16
C GLY A 242 4.08 0.65 -9.84
N GLY A 243 3.73 -0.51 -9.29
CA GLY A 243 4.16 -0.94 -7.95
C GLY A 243 5.55 -1.59 -7.89
N SER A 244 5.97 -1.95 -6.69
CA SER A 244 7.19 -2.74 -6.49
C SER A 244 6.98 -4.23 -6.78
N PRO A 245 8.04 -5.02 -6.99
CA PRO A 245 7.92 -6.47 -7.20
C PRO A 245 7.25 -7.19 -6.02
N GLY A 246 6.41 -8.18 -6.32
CA GLY A 246 5.66 -8.94 -5.30
C GLY A 246 4.73 -8.07 -4.46
N SER A 247 4.17 -6.99 -5.03
CA SER A 247 3.16 -6.12 -4.41
C SER A 247 1.76 -6.37 -4.99
N THR A 248 0.75 -5.71 -4.42
CA THR A 248 -0.63 -5.73 -4.93
C THR A 248 -0.78 -4.87 -6.21
N ALA A 249 0.23 -4.06 -6.52
CA ALA A 249 0.21 -3.09 -7.60
C ALA A 249 0.83 -3.62 -8.91
N GLY A 250 0.21 -3.24 -10.04
CA GLY A 250 0.59 -3.64 -11.40
C GLY A 250 1.71 -2.80 -12.02
N GLY A 251 1.81 -2.80 -13.35
CA GLY A 251 2.69 -1.90 -14.13
C GLY A 251 4.18 -2.30 -14.17
N ILE A 252 5.00 -1.41 -14.76
CA ILE A 252 6.46 -1.57 -14.73
C ILE A 252 6.94 -1.42 -13.30
N LYS A 253 7.75 -2.38 -12.85
CA LYS A 253 8.19 -2.43 -11.48
C LYS A 253 9.18 -1.32 -11.17
N THR A 254 9.06 -0.71 -10.00
CA THR A 254 9.95 0.37 -9.55
C THR A 254 11.44 -0.02 -9.56
N VAL A 255 11.74 -1.32 -9.41
CA VAL A 255 13.12 -1.85 -9.45
C VAL A 255 13.68 -1.93 -10.87
N THR A 256 12.84 -2.04 -11.90
CA THR A 256 13.29 -2.03 -13.30
C THR A 256 13.69 -0.63 -13.76
N LEU A 257 13.14 0.39 -13.12
CA LEU A 257 13.41 1.80 -13.41
C LEU A 257 14.63 2.36 -12.65
N ALA A 258 15.04 1.70 -11.57
CA ALA A 258 16.12 2.13 -10.67
C ALA A 258 17.49 1.66 -11.17
#